data_AF-A0A7S4FAN6-F1
#
_entry.id   AF-A0A7S4FAN6-F1
#
_cell.length_a   1.000
_cell.length_b   1.000
_cell.length_c   1.000
_cell.angle_alpha   90.00
_cell.angle_beta   90.00
_cell.angle_gamma   90.00
#
_symmetry.space_group_name_H-M   'P 1'
#
loop_
_entity.id
_entity.type
_entity.pdbx_description
1 polymer ?
#
loop_
_entity_poly.entity_id
_entity_poly.type
_entity_poly.pdbx_seq_one_letter_code
_entity_poly.pdbx_strand_id
1 'polypeptide(L)'
;VTNGVKPKDFFSALPCTGPKQSVCNVSWKRGSIAYRCLVCEVDPTSAVCRDCFRGGDHAGHEYRIVQGAGCCDCGDAMTWKASGFCPRHGVALRPDGTHDYQPKLPPPLSDALRAMLAAAVKRLLHDAMTVLKDE
;
A
#
# COMPACT_ATOMS: atom_id res chain seq x y z
N VAL A 1 2.01 -21.78 -12.00
CA VAL A 1 1.18 -20.97 -11.06
C VAL A 1 -0.29 -21.34 -11.15
N THR A 2 -0.91 -21.38 -12.34
CA THR A 2 -2.34 -21.68 -12.48
C THR A 2 -2.69 -23.16 -12.69
N ASN A 3 -1.70 -24.07 -12.78
CA ASN A 3 -1.87 -25.52 -13.01
C ASN A 3 -2.89 -25.88 -14.11
N GLY A 4 -2.85 -25.18 -15.25
CA GLY A 4 -3.73 -25.46 -16.41
C GLY A 4 -5.07 -24.74 -16.38
N VAL A 5 -5.41 -24.03 -15.31
CA VAL A 5 -6.59 -23.15 -15.26
C VAL A 5 -6.35 -21.92 -16.12
N LYS A 6 -7.36 -21.51 -16.89
CA LYS A 6 -7.32 -20.27 -17.68
C LYS A 6 -7.09 -19.09 -16.74
N PRO A 7 -6.18 -18.15 -17.08
CA PRO A 7 -5.81 -17.06 -16.18
C PRO A 7 -7.02 -16.26 -15.64
N LYS A 8 -8.00 -15.95 -16.48
CA LYS A 8 -9.21 -15.20 -16.09
C LYS A 8 -9.98 -15.91 -14.97
N ASP A 9 -10.22 -17.20 -15.15
CA ASP A 9 -11.00 -18.02 -14.22
C ASP A 9 -10.24 -18.19 -12.89
N PHE A 10 -8.92 -18.41 -12.98
CA PHE A 10 -8.02 -18.47 -11.82
C PHE A 10 -8.08 -17.18 -10.99
N PHE A 11 -7.95 -16.01 -11.61
CA PHE A 11 -7.99 -14.73 -10.90
C PHE A 11 -9.39 -14.39 -10.36
N SER A 12 -10.45 -14.77 -11.06
CA SER A 12 -11.83 -14.58 -10.58
C SER A 12 -12.21 -15.48 -9.41
N ALA A 13 -11.56 -16.64 -9.29
CA ALA A 13 -11.78 -17.59 -8.20
C ALA A 13 -10.95 -17.25 -6.95
N LEU A 14 -10.04 -16.26 -7.02
CA LEU A 14 -9.33 -15.79 -5.84
C LEU A 14 -10.35 -15.17 -4.89
N PRO A 15 -10.42 -15.64 -3.63
CA PRO A 15 -11.36 -15.08 -2.68
C PRO A 15 -11.05 -13.59 -2.48
N CYS A 16 -12.09 -12.75 -2.50
CA CYS A 16 -12.04 -11.36 -2.03
C CYS A 16 -11.84 -11.26 -0.50
N THR A 17 -11.12 -12.22 0.08
CA THR A 17 -10.61 -12.19 1.46
C THR A 17 -9.18 -11.68 1.50
N GLY A 18 -8.67 -11.15 0.38
CA GLY A 18 -7.45 -10.35 0.40
C GLY A 18 -7.58 -9.25 1.46
N PRO A 19 -6.50 -8.93 2.19
CA PRO A 19 -6.54 -7.83 3.16
C PRO A 19 -7.09 -6.58 2.48
N LYS A 20 -7.88 -5.79 3.21
CA LYS A 20 -8.30 -4.45 2.74
C LYS A 20 -7.08 -3.78 2.12
N GLN A 21 -7.20 -3.31 0.87
CA GLN A 21 -6.08 -2.66 0.22
C GLN A 21 -5.66 -1.48 1.09
N SER A 22 -4.42 -1.50 1.57
CA SER A 22 -3.92 -0.43 2.45
C SER A 22 -4.00 0.92 1.75
N VAL A 23 -3.74 0.96 0.45
CA VAL A 23 -3.71 2.16 -0.40
C VAL A 23 -4.42 1.89 -1.73
N CYS A 24 -5.09 2.90 -2.28
CA CYS A 24 -5.86 2.81 -3.52
C CYS A 24 -4.98 2.68 -4.76
N ASN A 25 -4.01 3.58 -4.96
CA ASN A 25 -3.07 3.60 -6.09
C ASN A 25 -3.68 3.55 -7.51
N VAL A 26 -5.00 3.76 -7.66
CA VAL A 26 -5.62 3.92 -8.99
C VAL A 26 -4.91 5.06 -9.71
N SER A 27 -4.28 4.73 -10.83
CA SER A 27 -3.50 5.66 -11.63
C SER A 27 -4.36 6.33 -12.70
N TRP A 28 -4.04 7.58 -12.99
CA TRP A 28 -4.73 8.36 -14.02
C TRP A 28 -3.74 9.12 -14.90
N LYS A 29 -4.13 9.30 -16.16
CA LYS A 29 -3.32 9.97 -17.18
C LYS A 29 -3.46 11.49 -17.08
N ARG A 30 -2.50 12.22 -17.65
CA ARG A 30 -2.55 13.69 -17.72
C ARG A 30 -3.89 14.17 -18.26
N GLY A 31 -4.47 15.18 -17.60
CA GLY A 31 -5.79 15.73 -17.95
C GLY A 31 -6.97 15.02 -17.27
N SER A 32 -6.72 13.94 -16.52
CA SER A 32 -7.76 13.29 -15.72
C SER A 32 -8.13 14.12 -14.49
N ILE A 33 -9.37 13.99 -14.04
CA ILE A 33 -9.89 14.67 -12.87
C ILE A 33 -9.46 13.94 -11.59
N ALA A 34 -8.91 14.69 -10.64
CA ALA A 34 -8.64 14.25 -9.28
C ALA A 34 -9.18 15.27 -8.27
N TYR A 35 -9.28 14.86 -7.00
CA TYR A 35 -9.85 15.67 -5.93
C TYR A 35 -8.79 15.94 -4.87
N ARG A 36 -8.59 17.21 -4.56
CA ARG A 36 -7.74 17.66 -3.46
C ARG A 36 -8.61 18.19 -2.34
N CYS A 37 -8.39 17.72 -1.12
CA CYS A 37 -9.10 18.18 0.07
C CYS A 37 -8.06 18.87 0.96
N LEU A 38 -8.12 20.20 1.08
CA LEU A 38 -7.11 21.01 1.75
C LEU A 38 -7.01 20.70 3.26
N VAL A 39 -8.05 20.08 3.82
CA VAL A 39 -8.07 19.61 5.20
C VAL A 39 -7.42 18.23 5.34
N CYS A 40 -7.58 17.35 4.34
CA CYS A 40 -7.14 15.95 4.40
C CYS A 40 -5.77 15.72 3.77
N GLU A 41 -5.34 16.58 2.85
CA GLU A 41 -4.01 16.49 2.27
C GLU A 41 -2.93 16.69 3.34
N VAL A 42 -1.85 15.92 3.22
CA VAL A 42 -0.61 16.14 4.00
C VAL A 42 0.34 17.05 3.21
N ASP A 43 0.38 16.89 1.89
CA ASP A 43 1.18 17.70 0.97
C ASP A 43 0.31 18.30 -0.16
N PRO A 44 0.63 19.50 -0.70
CA PRO A 44 -0.14 20.12 -1.77
C PRO A 44 -0.16 19.37 -3.11
N THR A 45 0.61 18.29 -3.27
CA THR A 45 0.55 17.42 -4.44
C THR A 45 -0.43 16.27 -4.27
N SER A 46 -0.92 16.02 -3.05
CA SER A 46 -1.77 14.88 -2.73
C SER A 46 -3.17 15.01 -3.30
N ALA A 47 -3.67 13.96 -3.93
CA ALA A 47 -4.99 13.91 -4.53
C ALA A 47 -5.58 12.49 -4.50
N VAL A 48 -6.92 12.43 -4.48
CA VAL A 48 -7.66 11.17 -4.49
C VAL A 48 -8.55 11.05 -5.72
N CYS A 49 -8.83 9.82 -6.13
CA CYS A 49 -9.78 9.54 -7.20
C CYS A 49 -11.22 9.86 -6.77
N ARG A 50 -12.13 9.97 -7.74
CA ARG A 50 -13.55 10.26 -7.52
C ARG A 50 -14.19 9.33 -6.48
N ASP A 51 -13.93 8.03 -6.59
CA ASP A 51 -14.58 7.02 -5.75
C ASP A 51 -14.06 7.05 -4.31
N CYS A 52 -12.80 7.45 -4.12
CA CYS A 52 -12.23 7.64 -2.80
C CYS A 52 -12.74 8.94 -2.16
N PHE A 53 -12.79 10.04 -2.92
CA PHE A 53 -13.36 11.29 -2.43
C PHE A 53 -14.83 11.15 -2.05
N ARG A 54 -15.64 10.45 -2.85
CA ARG A 54 -17.07 10.22 -2.52
C ARG A 54 -17.28 9.25 -1.37
N GLY A 55 -16.35 8.32 -1.17
CA GLY A 55 -16.45 7.32 -0.13
C GLY A 55 -15.92 7.77 1.22
N GLY A 56 -14.97 8.72 1.26
CA GLY A 56 -14.41 9.29 2.48
C GLY A 56 -15.29 10.37 3.10
N ASP A 57 -14.99 10.74 4.35
CA ASP A 57 -15.64 11.87 5.02
C ASP A 57 -14.92 13.18 4.68
N HIS A 58 -15.59 14.00 3.87
CA HIS A 58 -15.12 15.33 3.49
C HIS A 58 -16.20 16.40 3.74
N ALA A 59 -17.17 16.13 4.61
CA ALA A 59 -18.25 17.07 4.89
C ALA A 59 -17.69 18.35 5.55
N GLY A 60 -18.00 19.51 4.96
CA GLY A 60 -17.55 20.81 5.46
C GLY A 60 -16.06 21.11 5.23
N HIS A 61 -15.32 20.24 4.55
CA HIS A 61 -13.92 20.51 4.18
C HIS A 61 -13.82 21.40 2.94
N GLU A 62 -12.79 22.25 2.88
CA GLU A 62 -12.44 22.95 1.66
C GLU A 62 -11.72 21.99 0.69
N TYR A 63 -12.18 21.93 -0.55
CA TYR A 63 -11.61 21.04 -1.57
C TYR A 63 -11.55 21.71 -2.95
N ARG A 64 -10.68 21.19 -3.81
CA ARG A 64 -10.49 21.63 -5.19
C ARG A 64 -10.52 20.43 -6.13
N ILE A 65 -11.11 20.64 -7.30
CA ILE A 65 -11.03 19.70 -8.40
C ILE A 65 -9.82 20.08 -9.24
N VAL A 66 -8.90 19.15 -9.42
CA VAL A 66 -7.68 19.36 -10.19
C VAL A 66 -7.62 18.43 -11.39
N GLN A 67 -6.89 18.88 -12.42
CA GLN A 67 -6.54 18.05 -13.56
C GLN A 67 -5.04 17.75 -13.53
N GLY A 68 -4.68 16.49 -13.73
CA GLY A 68 -3.28 16.09 -13.63
C GLY A 68 -3.04 14.66 -14.06
N ALA A 69 -1.79 14.22 -13.94
CA ALA A 69 -1.41 12.81 -13.96
C ALA A 69 -0.99 12.42 -12.54
N GLY A 70 -1.21 11.17 -12.14
CA GLY A 70 -0.88 10.75 -10.79
C GLY A 70 -1.59 9.46 -10.40
N CYS A 71 -1.58 9.17 -9.10
CA CYS A 71 -2.28 8.04 -8.51
C CYS A 71 -3.01 8.45 -7.24
N CYS A 72 -4.01 7.66 -6.86
CA CYS A 72 -4.83 7.94 -5.69
C CYS A 72 -4.06 7.73 -4.38
N ASP A 73 -3.98 8.78 -3.56
CA ASP A 73 -3.34 8.78 -2.24
C ASP A 73 -4.20 8.18 -1.10
N CYS A 74 -5.44 7.76 -1.39
CA CYS A 74 -6.35 7.28 -0.37
C CYS A 74 -5.80 6.01 0.29
N GLY A 75 -5.65 6.04 1.61
CA GLY A 75 -5.10 4.95 2.41
C GLY A 75 -3.62 5.10 2.77
N ASP A 76 -2.90 6.04 2.14
CA ASP A 76 -1.51 6.36 2.53
C ASP A 76 -1.50 7.53 3.53
N ALA A 77 -1.18 7.24 4.79
CA ALA A 77 -1.15 8.25 5.86
C ALA A 77 -0.02 9.28 5.70
N MET A 78 0.96 9.02 4.83
CA MET A 78 2.06 9.95 4.55
C MET A 78 1.64 11.07 3.61
N THR A 79 0.59 10.87 2.80
CA THR A 79 0.12 11.85 1.80
C THR A 79 -1.33 12.26 2.03
N TRP A 80 -2.13 11.45 2.74
CA TRP A 80 -3.53 11.70 3.01
C TRP A 80 -3.91 11.33 4.44
N LYS A 81 -4.52 12.24 5.19
CA LYS A 81 -4.91 12.00 6.59
C LYS A 81 -5.93 10.87 6.68
N ALA A 82 -5.79 10.04 7.71
CA ALA A 82 -6.67 8.89 7.94
C ALA A 82 -8.15 9.27 8.13
N SER A 83 -8.44 10.48 8.63
CA SER A 83 -9.81 11.00 8.73
C SER A 83 -10.50 11.17 7.37
N GLY A 84 -9.74 11.30 6.28
CA GLY A 84 -10.25 11.41 4.92
C GLY A 84 -10.18 10.10 4.12
N PHE A 85 -9.85 8.96 4.75
CA PHE A 85 -9.86 7.68 4.05
C PHE A 85 -11.28 7.23 3.73
N CYS A 86 -11.45 6.59 2.57
CA CYS A 86 -12.70 5.90 2.27
C CYS A 86 -12.73 4.52 2.95
N PRO A 87 -13.91 3.93 3.19
CA PRO A 87 -14.04 2.64 3.90
C PRO A 87 -13.30 1.45 3.27
N ARG A 88 -12.88 1.58 2.00
CA ARG A 88 -12.17 0.55 1.23
C ARG A 88 -10.66 0.57 1.44
N HIS A 89 -10.08 1.70 1.84
CA HIS A 89 -8.64 1.87 1.97
C HIS A 89 -8.23 2.38 3.34
N GLY A 90 -6.96 2.22 3.67
CA GLY A 90 -6.42 2.52 4.99
C GLY A 90 -6.20 1.27 5.82
N VAL A 91 -5.14 1.30 6.61
CA VAL A 91 -4.81 0.29 7.61
C VAL A 91 -5.27 0.81 8.96
N ALA A 92 -5.81 -0.05 9.82
CA ALA A 92 -6.03 0.35 11.20
C ALA A 92 -4.68 0.76 11.82
N LEU A 93 -4.64 1.92 12.45
CA LEU A 93 -3.52 2.27 13.32
C LEU A 93 -3.61 1.37 14.56
N ARG A 94 -2.47 0.84 14.98
CA ARG A 94 -2.34 0.22 16.29
C ARG A 94 -2.53 1.29 17.38
N PRO A 95 -2.86 0.89 18.62
CA PRO A 95 -2.99 1.82 19.74
C PRO A 95 -1.74 2.69 20.00
N ASP A 96 -0.57 2.21 19.58
CA ASP A 96 0.72 2.92 19.68
C ASP A 96 0.99 3.90 18.52
N GLY A 97 0.02 4.08 17.61
CA GLY A 97 0.14 4.96 16.44
C GLY A 97 0.92 4.36 15.27
N THR A 98 1.40 3.12 15.38
CA THR A 98 2.07 2.42 14.27
C THR A 98 1.07 1.82 13.30
N HIS A 99 1.44 1.68 12.03
CA HIS A 99 0.58 1.06 11.02
C HIS A 99 0.52 -0.45 11.28
N ASP A 100 -0.68 -1.03 11.40
CA ASP A 100 -0.85 -2.49 11.44
C ASP A 100 -0.72 -3.11 10.03
N TYR A 101 0.31 -2.71 9.27
CA TYR A 101 0.61 -3.33 8.00
C TYR A 101 1.20 -4.71 8.28
N GLN A 102 0.31 -5.69 8.35
CA GLN A 102 0.62 -7.11 8.40
C GLN A 102 0.33 -7.69 7.01
N PRO A 103 1.26 -7.60 6.03
CA PRO A 103 1.18 -8.44 4.86
C PRO A 103 1.40 -9.87 5.37
N LYS A 104 0.32 -10.57 5.68
CA LYS A 104 0.36 -12.00 5.96
C LYS A 104 0.67 -12.68 4.63
N LEU A 105 1.96 -12.78 4.31
CA LEU A 105 2.42 -13.64 3.24
C LEU A 105 1.92 -15.06 3.54
N PRO A 106 1.48 -15.84 2.54
CA PRO A 106 1.16 -17.24 2.74
C PRO A 106 2.33 -17.95 3.45
N PRO A 107 2.06 -18.87 4.40
CA PRO A 107 3.12 -19.50 5.19
C PRO A 107 4.29 -20.04 4.35
N PRO A 108 4.06 -20.76 3.23
CA PRO A 108 5.16 -21.28 2.41
C PRO A 108 6.09 -20.19 1.86
N LEU A 109 5.52 -19.04 1.49
CA LEU A 109 6.29 -17.92 0.97
C LEU A 109 7.05 -17.20 2.10
N SER A 110 6.41 -17.03 3.26
CA SER A 110 7.07 -16.44 4.43
C SER A 110 8.24 -17.29 4.94
N ASP A 111 8.09 -18.61 4.91
CA ASP A 111 9.12 -19.56 5.37
C ASP A 111 10.29 -19.61 4.40
N ALA A 112 10.01 -19.64 3.09
CA ALA A 112 11.03 -19.54 2.06
C ALA A 112 11.83 -18.23 2.18
N LEU A 113 11.14 -17.10 2.34
CA LEU A 113 11.78 -15.80 2.53
C LEU A 113 12.66 -15.77 3.78
N ARG A 114 12.15 -16.28 4.91
CA ARG A 114 12.90 -16.36 6.17
C ARG A 114 14.15 -17.21 6.03
N ALA A 115 14.05 -18.35 5.35
CA ALA A 115 15.19 -19.25 5.09
C ALA A 115 16.27 -18.58 4.22
N MET A 116 15.87 -17.90 3.14
CA MET A 116 16.79 -17.18 2.26
C MET A 116 17.51 -16.05 3.01
N LEU A 117 16.76 -15.24 3.76
CA LEU A 117 17.33 -14.14 4.56
C LEU A 117 18.31 -14.68 5.61
N ALA A 118 17.97 -15.78 6.30
CA ALA A 118 18.86 -16.40 7.27
C ALA A 118 20.16 -16.90 6.63
N ALA A 119 20.10 -17.50 5.44
CA ALA A 119 21.29 -17.94 4.72
C ALA A 119 22.16 -16.75 4.27
N ALA A 120 21.55 -15.69 3.75
CA ALA A 120 22.26 -14.48 3.35
C ALA A 120 22.97 -13.81 4.53
N VAL A 121 22.28 -13.65 5.66
CA VAL A 121 22.87 -13.08 6.89
C VAL A 121 24.03 -13.95 7.38
N LYS A 122 23.87 -15.27 7.43
CA LYS A 122 24.96 -16.18 7.81
C LYS A 122 26.17 -16.03 6.91
N ARG A 123 25.96 -15.91 5.59
CA ARG A 123 27.05 -15.71 4.64
C ARG A 123 27.75 -14.37 4.83
N LEU A 124 26.99 -13.29 4.98
CA LEU A 124 27.54 -11.96 5.24
C LEU A 124 28.36 -11.92 6.54
N LEU A 125 27.89 -12.58 7.60
CA LEU A 125 28.62 -12.70 8.85
C LEU A 125 29.89 -13.52 8.70
N HIS A 126 29.83 -14.65 7.98
CA HIS A 126 31.01 -15.45 7.68
C HIS A 126 32.06 -14.62 6.92
N ASP A 127 31.66 -13.94 5.86
CA ASP A 127 32.56 -13.14 5.03
C ASP A 127 33.16 -11.95 5.81
N ALA A 128 32.37 -11.30 6.68
CA ALA A 128 32.87 -10.27 7.58
C ALA A 128 33.88 -10.82 8.59
N MET A 129 33.63 -12.01 9.15
CA MET A 129 34.53 -12.66 10.10
C MET A 129 35.81 -13.17 9.44
N THR A 130 35.78 -13.57 8.16
CA THR A 130 37.00 -13.94 7.43
C THR A 130 37.85 -12.71 7.14
N VAL A 131 37.24 -11.60 6.70
CA VAL A 131 37.97 -10.35 6.45
C VAL A 131 38.61 -9.79 7.73
N LEU A 132 37.95 -9.90 8.87
CA LEU A 132 38.49 -9.46 10.17
C LEU A 132 39.57 -10.38 10.75
N LYS A 133 39.79 -11.58 10.20
CA LYS A 133 40.83 -12.52 10.64
C LYS A 133 42.11 -12.45 9.80
N ASP A 134 42.04 -11.81 8.64
CA ASP A 134 43.17 -11.62 7.73
C ASP A 134 43.95 -10.30 8.01
N GLU A 135 43.62 -9.60 9.12
CA GLU A 135 44.43 -8.52 9.75
C GLU A 135 45.02 -8.99 11.09
#